data_AF-A0A538DZI4-F1
#
_entry.id   AF-A0A538DZI4-F1
#
_cell.length_a   1.000
_cell.length_b   1.000
_cell.length_c   1.000
_cell.angle_alpha   90.00
_cell.angle_beta   90.00
_cell.angle_gamma   90.00
#
_symmetry.space_group_name_H-M   'P 1'
#
loop_
_entity.id
_entity.type
_entity.pdbx_description
1 polymer ?
#
loop_
_entity_poly.entity_id
_entity_poly.type
_entity_poly.pdbx_seq_one_letter_code
_entity_poly.pdbx_strand_id
1 'polypeptide(L)' 'MHTESGDEVVIVEGAAISFRTSEDTGGRIARAFAGKYEAYEPDPADWADGGLYRIEPRVVFAWRDMPTATCWRFR' A
#
# COMPACT_ATOMS: atom_id res chain seq x y z
N MET A 1 -2.41 21.40 6.57
CA MET A 1 -3.72 21.44 5.90
C MET A 1 -3.55 20.64 4.62
N HIS A 2 -4.23 19.51 4.45
CA HIS A 2 -4.12 18.68 3.24
C HIS A 2 -5.24 19.10 2.29
N THR A 3 -4.89 19.51 1.08
CA THR A 3 -5.75 20.22 0.10
C THR A 3 -6.45 19.30 -0.89
N GLU A 4 -6.38 17.99 -0.70
CA GLU A 4 -7.00 17.01 -1.60
C GLU A 4 -8.49 16.88 -1.30
N SER A 5 -9.28 16.66 -2.36
CA SER A 5 -10.71 16.38 -2.27
C SER A 5 -10.95 15.19 -1.33
N GLY A 6 -11.75 15.38 -0.28
CA GLY A 6 -12.12 14.31 0.65
C GLY A 6 -13.03 13.24 0.03
N ASP A 7 -13.43 13.44 -1.23
CA ASP A 7 -14.41 12.62 -1.90
C ASP A 7 -13.80 11.42 -2.64
N GLU A 8 -12.50 11.38 -2.97
CA GLU A 8 -11.86 10.22 -3.63
C GLU A 8 -10.83 9.53 -2.71
N VAL A 9 -11.33 8.90 -1.64
CA VAL A 9 -10.48 8.40 -0.56
C VAL A 9 -10.73 6.92 -0.30
N VAL A 10 -9.65 6.17 -0.11
CA VAL A 10 -9.67 4.81 0.43
C VAL A 10 -8.94 4.77 1.77
N ILE A 11 -9.64 4.37 2.84
CA ILE A 11 -9.06 4.12 4.16
C ILE A 11 -9.01 2.61 4.41
N VAL A 12 -7.84 2.11 4.79
CA VAL A 12 -7.60 0.71 5.14
C VAL A 12 -7.26 0.61 6.62
N GLU A 13 -8.10 -0.07 7.40
CA GLU A 13 -7.80 -0.48 8.77
C GLU A 13 -7.30 -1.93 8.75
N GLY A 14 -6.16 -2.20 9.39
CA GLY A 14 -5.56 -3.52 9.44
C GLY A 14 -4.28 -3.57 10.27
N ALA A 15 -3.58 -4.69 10.20
CA ALA A 15 -2.27 -4.84 10.81
C ALA A 15 -1.17 -4.57 9.78
N ALA A 16 -0.16 -3.80 10.16
CA ALA A 16 1.09 -3.67 9.42
C ALA A 16 2.10 -4.67 9.98
N ILE A 17 2.46 -5.67 9.20
CA ILE A 17 3.33 -6.77 9.63
C ILE A 17 4.65 -6.65 8.87
N SER A 18 5.77 -6.63 9.60
CA SER A 18 7.10 -6.63 8.98
C SER A 18 7.21 -7.81 8.01
N PHE A 19 7.61 -7.51 6.78
CA PHE A 19 7.61 -8.46 5.69
C PHE A 19 9.02 -8.60 5.12
N ARG A 20 9.62 -9.78 5.30
CA ARG A 20 10.85 -10.13 4.61
C ARG A 20 10.51 -10.75 3.27
N THR A 21 10.91 -10.08 2.20
CA THR A 21 10.64 -10.53 0.83
C THR A 21 11.63 -11.60 0.39
N SER A 22 11.21 -12.49 -0.51
CA SER A 22 12.15 -13.29 -1.32
C SER A 22 12.74 -12.43 -2.43
N GLU A 23 13.81 -12.90 -3.06
CA GLU A 23 14.45 -12.21 -4.20
C GLU A 23 13.45 -11.98 -5.35
N ASP A 24 12.69 -13.01 -5.73
CA ASP A 24 11.65 -12.90 -6.78
C ASP A 24 10.58 -11.86 -6.41
N THR A 25 10.05 -11.91 -5.18
CA THR A 25 9.01 -10.96 -4.75
C THR A 25 9.57 -9.54 -4.65
N GLY A 26 10.82 -9.38 -4.21
CA GLY A 26 11.51 -8.09 -4.13
C GLY A 26 11.70 -7.47 -5.51
N GLY A 27 12.16 -8.27 -6.49
CA GLY A 27 12.28 -7.84 -7.89
C GLY A 27 10.95 -7.40 -8.49
N ARG A 28 9.84 -8.08 -8.16
CA ARG A 28 8.50 -7.67 -8.59
C ARG A 28 8.05 -6.34 -7.97
N ILE A 29 8.37 -6.12 -6.70
CA ILE A 29 8.08 -4.84 -6.01
C ILE A 29 8.90 -3.71 -6.62
N ALA A 30 10.22 -3.89 -6.80
CA ALA A 30 11.10 -2.90 -7.40
C ALA A 30 10.63 -2.47 -8.80
N ARG A 31 10.24 -3.43 -9.65
CA ARG A 31 9.66 -3.14 -10.97
C ARG A 31 8.37 -2.32 -10.90
N ALA A 32 7.52 -2.58 -9.90
CA ALA A 32 6.30 -1.82 -9.69
C ALA A 32 6.58 -0.37 -9.22
N PHE A 33 7.62 -0.17 -8.40
CA PHE A 33 8.08 1.17 -8.02
C PHE A 33 8.58 1.97 -9.22
N ALA A 34 9.44 1.38 -10.05
CA ALA A 34 9.97 2.01 -11.26
C ALA A 34 8.86 2.42 -12.24
N GLY A 35 7.78 1.62 -12.34
CA GLY A 35 6.62 1.96 -13.16
C GLY A 35 5.73 3.06 -12.59
N LYS A 36 5.80 3.35 -11.28
CA LYS A 36 4.96 4.34 -10.60
C LYS A 36 5.67 5.67 -10.37
N TYR A 37 6.97 5.64 -10.08
CA TYR A 37 7.75 6.81 -9.68
C TYR A 37 8.87 7.04 -10.69
N GLU A 38 8.84 8.17 -11.40
CA GLU A 38 9.94 8.58 -12.25
C GLU A 38 11.17 8.90 -11.36
N ALA A 39 12.30 8.27 -11.65
CA ALA A 39 13.57 8.39 -10.91
C ALA A 39 13.63 7.78 -9.50
N TYR A 40 12.76 6.81 -9.17
CA TYR A 40 12.91 5.99 -7.97
C TYR A 40 12.88 4.50 -8.30
N GLU A 41 14.07 3.89 -8.29
CA GLU A 41 14.29 2.47 -8.61
C GLU A 41 15.03 1.82 -7.44
N PRO A 42 14.31 1.30 -6.43
CA PRO A 42 14.95 0.62 -5.31
C PRO A 42 15.58 -0.70 -5.77
N ASP A 43 16.73 -1.05 -5.21
CA ASP A 43 17.31 -2.39 -5.39
C ASP A 43 16.58 -3.36 -4.44
N PRO A 44 16.10 -4.53 -4.90
CA PRO A 44 15.54 -5.54 -4.00
C PRO A 44 16.44 -5.88 -2.80
N ALA A 45 17.77 -5.78 -2.93
CA ALA A 45 18.72 -5.96 -1.85
C ALA A 45 18.57 -4.94 -0.71
N ASP A 46 18.02 -3.75 -0.98
CA ASP A 46 17.74 -2.71 0.02
C ASP A 46 16.76 -3.19 1.11
N TRP A 47 16.00 -4.26 0.84
CA TRP A 47 15.04 -4.84 1.77
C TRP A 47 15.49 -6.16 2.41
N ALA A 48 16.74 -6.59 2.19
CA ALA A 48 17.25 -7.86 2.70
C ALA A 48 17.20 -7.97 4.23
N ASP A 49 17.40 -6.84 4.91
CA ASP A 49 17.40 -6.69 6.37
C ASP A 49 16.10 -6.12 6.93
N GLY A 50 15.05 -5.99 6.10
CA GLY A 50 13.75 -5.47 6.48
C GLY A 50 13.39 -4.15 5.79
N GLY A 51 12.38 -3.44 6.31
CA GLY A 51 11.91 -2.16 5.76
C GLY A 51 10.63 -2.25 4.91
N LEU A 52 10.18 -3.46 4.58
CA LEU A 52 8.86 -3.68 3.97
C LEU A 52 7.85 -4.12 5.02
N TYR A 53 6.60 -3.71 4.83
CA TYR A 53 5.47 -4.15 5.62
C TYR A 53 4.35 -4.63 4.71
N ARG A 54 3.76 -5.77 5.05
CA ARG A 54 2.50 -6.23 4.45
C ARG A 54 1.35 -5.71 5.31
N ILE A 55 0.35 -5.14 4.65
CA ILE A 55 -0.91 -4.79 5.31
C ILE A 55 -1.87 -5.98 5.20
N GLU A 56 -2.42 -6.40 6.33
CA GLU A 56 -3.53 -7.36 6.40
C GLU A 56 -4.81 -6.59 6.75
N PRO A 57 -5.66 -6.27 5.74
CA PRO A 57 -6.86 -5.47 5.96
C PRO A 57 -7.89 -6.23 6.81
N ARG A 58 -8.52 -5.52 7.74
CA ARG A 58 -9.74 -5.95 8.44
C ARG A 58 -10.96 -5.26 7.88
N VAL A 59 -10.86 -3.95 7.65
CA VAL A 59 -11.94 -3.11 7.11
C VAL A 59 -11.36 -2.13 6.11
N VAL A 60 -12.05 -1.95 4.98
CA VAL A 60 -11.73 -0.91 4.00
C VAL A 60 -12.97 -0.06 3.75
N PHE A 61 -12.80 1.26 3.82
CA PHE A 61 -13.81 2.24 3.41
C PHE A 61 -13.32 2.93 2.14
N ALA A 62 -14.17 3.01 1.12
CA ALA A 62 -13.94 3.86 -0.04
C ALA A 62 -15.08 4.86 -0.20
N TRP A 63 -14.72 6.14 -0.31
CA TRP A 63 -15.63 7.22 -0.67
C TRP A 63 -15.38 7.65 -2.11
N ARG A 64 -16.49 7.94 -2.78
CA ARG A 64 -16.55 8.72 -4.03
C ARG A 64 -17.52 9.90 -3.90
N ASP A 65 -18.56 9.74 -3.09
CA ASP A 65 -19.57 10.75 -2.79
C ASP A 65 -19.95 10.69 -1.30
N MET A 66 -19.43 11.62 -0.49
CA MET A 66 -19.73 11.68 0.95
C MET A 66 -21.23 12.01 1.19
N PRO A 67 -21.93 11.35 2.14
CA PRO A 67 -21.42 10.45 3.19
C PRO A 67 -21.49 8.95 2.87
N THR A 68 -21.76 8.56 1.63
CA THR A 68 -21.92 7.14 1.30
C THR A 68 -20.56 6.47 1.08
N ALA A 69 -20.32 5.35 1.76
CA ALA A 69 -19.08 4.59 1.66
C ALA A 69 -19.35 3.16 1.19
N THR A 70 -18.51 2.65 0.30
CA THR A 70 -18.40 1.20 0.14
C THR A 70 -17.55 0.67 1.29
N CYS A 71 -18.08 -0.30 2.04
CA CYS A 71 -17.41 -0.89 3.19
C CYS A 71 -17.17 -2.38 2.96
N TRP A 72 -15.91 -2.78 2.82
CA TRP A 72 -15.50 -4.18 2.78
C TRP A 72 -15.02 -4.62 4.17
N ARG A 73 -15.44 -5.82 4.59
CA ARG A 73 -14.97 -6.48 5.80
C ARG A 73 -14.35 -7.81 5.45
N PHE A 74 -13.14 -8.02 5.92
CA PHE A 74 -12.36 -9.23 5.69
C PHE A 74 -12.40 -10.08 6.97
N ARG A 75 -12.59 -11.39 6.81
CA ARG A 75 -12.69 -12.37 7.91
C ARG A 75 -11.46 -13.27 7.91
#